data_AF-A0AA35X325-F1
#
_entry.id   AF-A0AA35X325-F1
#
_cell.length_a   1.000
_cell.length_b   1.000
_cell.length_c   1.000
_cell.angle_alpha   90.00
_cell.angle_beta   90.00
_cell.angle_gamma   90.00
#
_symmetry.space_group_name_H-M   'P 1'
#
loop_
_entity.id
_entity.type
_entity.pdbx_description
1 polymer ?
#
loop_
_entity_poly.entity_id
_entity_poly.type
_entity_poly.pdbx_seq_one_letter_code
_entity_poly.pdbx_strand_id
1 'polypeptide(L)'
;MVAKYSCHEGTLVGPEMRTCLENCSWSGVEPSCRADESNGCSSPPTRQCVAPFNYCGSLRGPNGYQDITCVDGQCQCPGNAFYDHCTCLPHIGSCLIKQDSASIVGTPTTDGDSETTYGCVASDNCNYEVHVIGNYESSNGTHGVFTDRVAGDTDVIVSVSGESPRPLILVLTSYEPVRWRLSVTSGVTIDRVILVMSQDVIRAIY
;
A
#
# COMPACT_ATOMS: atom_id res chain seq x y z
N MET A 1 -2.87 -13.73 -25.09
CA MET A 1 -2.35 -12.36 -25.35
C MET A 1 -0.86 -12.31 -25.02
N VAL A 2 -0.11 -11.31 -25.51
CA VAL A 2 1.32 -11.15 -25.20
C VAL A 2 1.56 -9.76 -24.63
N ALA A 3 2.26 -9.66 -23.51
CA ALA A 3 2.75 -8.41 -22.93
C ALA A 3 4.24 -8.29 -23.22
N LYS A 4 4.64 -7.12 -23.70
CA LYS A 4 6.04 -6.77 -23.95
C LYS A 4 6.50 -5.80 -22.87
N TYR A 5 7.61 -6.11 -22.22
CA TYR A 5 8.17 -5.35 -21.11
C TYR A 5 9.45 -4.66 -21.56
N SER A 6 9.57 -3.41 -21.19
CA SER A 6 10.76 -2.59 -21.38
C SER A 6 10.89 -1.65 -20.21
N CYS A 7 12.11 -1.42 -19.73
CA CYS A 7 12.36 -0.42 -18.71
C CYS A 7 12.51 0.96 -19.36
N HIS A 8 11.83 1.95 -18.80
CA HIS A 8 12.06 3.36 -19.17
C HIS A 8 13.44 3.83 -18.67
N GLU A 9 13.84 3.40 -17.46
CA GLU A 9 15.16 3.57 -16.87
C GLU A 9 15.63 2.26 -16.22
N GLY A 10 16.94 1.99 -16.28
CA GLY A 10 17.56 0.78 -15.74
C GLY A 10 17.53 -0.44 -16.67
N THR A 11 17.93 -1.58 -16.11
CA THR A 11 18.05 -2.86 -16.82
C THR A 11 16.85 -3.77 -16.55
N LEU A 12 16.23 -4.30 -17.60
CA LEU A 12 15.20 -5.33 -17.48
C LEU A 12 15.81 -6.65 -16.97
N VAL A 13 15.37 -7.11 -15.81
CA VAL A 13 15.75 -8.39 -15.22
C VAL A 13 14.58 -9.35 -15.37
N GLY A 14 14.67 -10.27 -16.32
CA GLY A 14 13.62 -11.26 -16.61
C GLY A 14 13.23 -11.29 -18.10
N PRO A 15 12.15 -12.00 -18.45
CA PRO A 15 11.73 -12.16 -19.84
C PRO A 15 11.10 -10.88 -20.41
N GLU A 16 11.57 -10.43 -21.58
CA GLU A 16 11.03 -9.26 -22.32
C GLU A 16 9.57 -9.47 -22.76
N MET A 17 9.14 -10.71 -22.91
CA MET A 17 7.79 -11.04 -23.33
C MET A 17 7.17 -12.09 -22.42
N ARG A 18 5.93 -11.85 -22.01
CA ARG A 18 5.11 -12.85 -21.33
C ARG A 18 3.84 -13.11 -22.11
N THR A 19 3.38 -14.35 -22.07
CA THR A 19 2.12 -14.78 -22.67
C THR A 19 1.10 -15.01 -21.57
N CYS A 20 -0.09 -14.46 -21.73
CA CYS A 20 -1.19 -14.78 -20.84
C CYS A 20 -1.74 -16.15 -21.19
N LEU A 21 -1.74 -17.01 -20.19
CA LEU A 21 -2.21 -18.39 -20.26
C LEU A 21 -3.73 -18.45 -20.03
N GLU A 22 -4.33 -19.59 -20.35
CA GLU A 22 -5.78 -19.81 -20.21
C GLU A 22 -6.27 -19.73 -18.75
N ASN A 23 -5.36 -19.95 -17.79
CA ASN A 23 -5.63 -19.80 -16.37
C ASN A 23 -5.46 -18.36 -15.86
N CYS A 24 -5.37 -17.37 -16.76
CA CYS A 24 -5.17 -15.95 -16.46
C CYS A 24 -3.85 -15.61 -15.72
N SER A 25 -2.87 -16.52 -15.74
CA SER A 25 -1.51 -16.24 -15.27
C SER A 25 -0.58 -15.94 -16.43
N TRP A 26 0.47 -15.17 -16.16
CA TRP A 26 1.49 -14.88 -17.16
C TRP A 26 2.58 -15.95 -17.16
N SER A 27 3.00 -16.38 -18.35
CA SER A 27 4.09 -17.33 -18.51
C SER A 27 5.39 -16.81 -17.88
N GLY A 28 6.12 -17.70 -17.21
CA GLY A 28 7.44 -17.41 -16.66
C GLY A 28 7.43 -16.44 -15.49
N VAL A 29 8.64 -16.09 -15.03
CA VAL A 29 8.85 -15.12 -13.94
C VAL A 29 8.53 -13.70 -14.42
N GLU A 30 7.97 -12.89 -13.52
CA GLU A 30 7.73 -11.49 -13.80
C GLU A 30 9.05 -10.73 -13.96
N PRO A 31 9.25 -9.99 -15.06
CA PRO A 31 10.42 -9.16 -15.21
C PRO A 31 10.31 -7.94 -14.29
N SER A 32 11.43 -7.57 -13.67
CA SER A 32 11.55 -6.34 -12.90
C SER A 32 12.53 -5.38 -13.58
N CYS A 33 12.34 -4.08 -13.37
CA CYS A 33 13.37 -3.12 -13.72
C CYS A 33 14.32 -3.00 -12.54
N ARG A 34 15.56 -3.43 -12.75
CA ARG A 34 16.64 -3.11 -11.82
C ARG A 34 17.16 -1.74 -12.23
N ALA A 35 17.03 -0.76 -11.35
CA ALA A 35 17.68 0.53 -11.54
C ALA A 35 19.17 0.27 -11.87
N ASP A 36 19.69 0.96 -12.87
CA ASP A 36 21.14 0.95 -13.06
C ASP A 36 21.70 1.62 -11.81
N GLU A 37 22.42 0.84 -11.00
CA GLU A 37 23.03 1.27 -9.73
C GLU A 37 24.05 2.42 -9.92
N SER A 38 24.24 2.88 -11.16
CA SER A 38 24.99 4.07 -11.51
C SER A 38 24.11 5.32 -11.48
N ASN A 39 24.04 5.91 -10.29
CA ASN A 39 23.81 7.34 -10.00
C ASN A 39 22.36 7.84 -9.99
N GLY A 40 21.68 7.49 -8.90
CA GLY A 40 20.70 8.37 -8.28
C GLY A 40 19.25 8.08 -8.65
N CYS A 41 18.39 8.20 -7.65
CA CYS A 41 16.97 8.37 -7.88
C CYS A 41 16.81 9.69 -8.67
N SER A 42 16.24 9.68 -9.88
CA SER A 42 16.21 10.88 -10.76
C SER A 42 14.80 11.30 -11.17
N SER A 43 13.79 10.50 -10.83
CA SER A 43 12.41 10.71 -11.26
C SER A 43 11.43 10.78 -10.07
N PRO A 44 10.46 11.71 -10.08
CA PRO A 44 9.35 11.70 -9.12
C PRO A 44 8.63 10.34 -9.12
N PRO A 45 8.17 9.82 -7.96
CA PRO A 45 7.92 10.52 -6.69
C PRO A 45 9.03 10.34 -5.63
N THR A 46 10.31 10.51 -5.98
CA THR A 46 11.41 10.42 -5.01
C THR A 46 11.38 11.55 -4.00
N ARG A 47 11.74 11.24 -2.74
CA ARG A 47 11.78 12.25 -1.66
C ARG A 47 13.13 12.96 -1.63
N GLN A 48 13.10 14.28 -1.58
CA GLN A 48 14.30 15.11 -1.46
C GLN A 48 14.80 15.16 -0.02
N CYS A 49 16.11 15.26 0.15
CA CYS A 49 16.70 15.48 1.47
C CYS A 49 16.30 16.84 2.04
N VAL A 50 16.17 16.89 3.36
CA VAL A 50 15.90 18.12 4.09
C VAL A 50 17.22 18.81 4.41
N ALA A 51 17.43 19.98 3.82
CA ALA A 51 18.51 20.89 4.16
C ALA A 51 18.28 21.53 5.54
N PRO A 52 19.33 21.94 6.28
CA PRO A 52 20.76 21.86 5.92
C PRO A 52 21.43 20.56 6.33
N PHE A 53 20.76 19.70 7.09
CA PHE A 53 21.38 18.53 7.73
C PHE A 53 21.48 17.31 6.81
N ASN A 54 21.05 17.41 5.54
CA ASN A 54 21.07 16.34 4.54
C ASN A 54 20.52 15.03 5.11
N TYR A 55 19.31 15.11 5.67
CA TYR A 55 18.62 13.99 6.29
C TYR A 55 17.23 13.81 5.68
N CYS A 56 16.63 12.65 5.91
CA CYS A 56 15.43 12.22 5.21
C CYS A 56 14.12 12.40 6.00
N GLY A 57 14.08 13.35 6.94
CA GLY A 57 12.86 13.67 7.70
C GLY A 57 12.33 12.49 8.53
N SER A 58 11.08 12.59 8.98
CA SER A 58 10.36 11.51 9.68
C SER A 58 9.82 10.45 8.73
N LEU A 59 10.58 10.03 7.71
CA LEU A 59 10.24 8.84 6.94
C LEU A 59 10.34 7.62 7.86
N ARG A 60 9.27 7.36 8.60
CA ARG A 60 9.08 6.08 9.28
C ARG A 60 8.63 5.12 8.20
N GLY A 61 9.56 4.33 7.66
CA GLY A 61 9.16 3.10 6.98
C GLY A 61 8.29 2.24 7.91
N PRO A 62 7.51 1.28 7.41
CA PRO A 62 6.56 0.50 8.23
C PRO A 62 7.19 -0.27 9.40
N ASN A 63 8.53 -0.39 9.42
CA ASN A 63 9.32 -1.01 10.48
C ASN A 63 10.28 -0.04 11.20
N GLY A 64 10.13 1.28 11.05
CA GLY A 64 11.08 2.24 11.61
C GLY A 64 12.49 2.12 11.03
N TYR A 65 12.60 1.90 9.71
CA TYR A 65 13.87 1.74 8.99
C TYR A 65 14.87 2.83 9.40
N GLN A 66 15.90 2.45 10.15
CA GLN A 66 16.95 3.36 10.64
C GLN A 66 18.02 3.66 9.56
N ASP A 67 17.89 3.06 8.38
CA ASP A 67 18.92 3.08 7.33
C ASP A 67 18.48 3.84 6.07
N ILE A 68 17.64 4.88 6.22
CA ILE A 68 17.35 5.80 5.10
C ILE A 68 18.50 6.80 4.99
N THR A 69 19.12 6.88 3.82
CA THR A 69 20.30 7.72 3.60
C THR A 69 20.02 8.82 2.60
N CYS A 70 20.59 10.00 2.86
CA CYS A 70 20.61 11.08 1.87
C CYS A 70 21.82 10.88 0.95
N VAL A 71 21.55 10.63 -0.33
CA VAL A 71 22.57 10.44 -1.36
C VAL A 71 22.23 11.37 -2.51
N ASP A 72 23.16 12.25 -2.88
CA ASP A 72 23.01 13.23 -3.96
C ASP A 72 21.72 14.08 -3.87
N GLY A 73 21.33 14.45 -2.64
CA GLY A 73 20.15 15.28 -2.40
C GLY A 73 18.82 14.53 -2.41
N GLN A 74 18.85 13.19 -2.51
CA GLN A 74 17.65 12.36 -2.48
C GLN A 74 17.70 11.28 -1.40
N CYS A 75 16.53 10.92 -0.89
CA CYS A 75 16.36 9.90 0.13
C CYS A 75 16.30 8.52 -0.49
N GLN A 76 17.22 7.67 -0.07
CA GLN A 76 17.35 6.30 -0.51
C GLN A 76 17.05 5.35 0.65
N CYS A 77 16.12 4.43 0.42
CA CYS A 77 15.79 3.36 1.33
C CYS A 77 16.58 2.09 1.02
N PRO A 78 16.82 1.20 1.99
CA PRO A 78 17.43 -0.10 1.71
C PRO A 78 16.41 -0.93 0.92
N GLY A 79 16.57 -0.92 -0.40
CA GLY A 79 15.68 -1.63 -1.31
C GLY A 79 15.66 -3.11 -0.94
N ASN A 80 14.47 -3.69 -0.94
CA ASN A 80 14.30 -5.13 -0.72
C ASN A 80 13.15 -5.64 -1.58
N ALA A 81 12.81 -6.93 -1.46
CA ALA A 81 11.77 -7.57 -2.27
C ALA A 81 10.35 -6.96 -2.10
N PHE A 82 10.15 -6.08 -1.12
CA PHE A 82 8.84 -5.50 -0.78
C PHE A 82 8.85 -3.98 -0.73
N TYR A 83 10.01 -3.31 -0.80
CA TYR A 83 10.12 -1.86 -0.70
C TYR A 83 11.05 -1.32 -1.77
N ASP A 84 10.58 -0.29 -2.45
CA ASP A 84 11.33 0.39 -3.50
C ASP A 84 12.44 1.27 -2.90
N HIS A 85 13.62 1.22 -3.52
CA HIS A 85 14.83 1.91 -3.06
C HIS A 85 14.68 3.44 -3.10
N CYS A 86 13.92 3.96 -4.07
CA CYS A 86 13.90 5.37 -4.40
C CYS A 86 12.69 6.13 -3.84
N THR A 87 11.55 5.46 -3.73
CA THR A 87 10.31 6.03 -3.19
C THR A 87 10.10 5.65 -1.73
N CYS A 88 10.80 4.63 -1.22
CA CYS A 88 10.57 4.03 0.09
C CYS A 88 9.17 3.44 0.28
N LEU A 89 8.37 3.38 -0.79
CA LEU A 89 7.02 2.84 -0.75
C LEU A 89 7.05 1.32 -0.98
N PRO A 90 6.08 0.58 -0.45
CA PRO A 90 5.98 -0.83 -0.71
C PRO A 90 5.74 -1.11 -2.21
N HIS A 91 6.22 -2.26 -2.68
CA HIS A 91 5.83 -2.83 -3.96
C HIS A 91 5.58 -4.33 -3.81
N ILE A 92 4.64 -4.86 -4.60
CA ILE A 92 4.31 -6.29 -4.60
C ILE A 92 3.96 -6.74 -6.02
N GLY A 93 4.68 -7.72 -6.57
CA GLY A 93 4.56 -8.08 -7.99
C GLY A 93 4.77 -6.85 -8.87
N SER A 94 3.85 -6.60 -9.81
CA SER A 94 3.88 -5.39 -10.65
C SER A 94 3.26 -4.13 -10.02
N CYS A 95 2.72 -4.22 -8.80
CA CYS A 95 2.17 -3.06 -8.10
C CYS A 95 3.29 -2.27 -7.40
N LEU A 96 3.72 -1.17 -8.03
CA LEU A 96 4.50 -0.12 -7.36
C LEU A 96 3.53 0.89 -6.72
N ILE A 97 3.47 0.92 -5.39
CA ILE A 97 2.59 1.86 -4.69
C ILE A 97 3.09 3.29 -4.89
N LYS A 98 2.16 4.18 -5.19
CA LYS A 98 2.40 5.62 -5.35
C LYS A 98 1.43 6.41 -4.49
N GLN A 99 1.91 7.53 -3.96
CA GLN A 99 1.08 8.52 -3.31
C GLN A 99 0.18 9.21 -4.34
N ASP A 100 -1.10 9.39 -4.01
CA ASP A 100 -2.11 10.14 -4.80
C ASP A 100 -2.10 9.75 -6.29
N SER A 101 -1.90 8.45 -6.55
CA SER A 101 -1.88 7.88 -7.89
C SER A 101 -3.19 8.17 -8.62
N ALA A 102 -3.14 8.45 -9.93
CA ALA A 102 -4.31 8.62 -10.77
C ALA A 102 -5.24 7.38 -10.83
N SER A 103 -4.76 6.24 -10.33
CA SER A 103 -5.54 5.02 -10.16
C SER A 103 -6.40 5.00 -8.88
N ILE A 104 -6.29 6.02 -8.03
CA ILE A 104 -7.01 6.12 -6.77
C ILE A 104 -8.38 6.76 -7.03
N VAL A 105 -9.43 6.01 -6.71
CA VAL A 105 -10.82 6.34 -7.09
C VAL A 105 -11.53 7.19 -6.01
N GLY A 106 -10.90 7.40 -4.85
CA GLY A 106 -11.43 8.26 -3.79
C GLY A 106 -10.39 8.68 -2.76
N THR A 107 -10.57 9.88 -2.20
CA THR A 107 -9.70 10.46 -1.17
C THR A 107 -10.45 10.46 0.18
N PRO A 108 -9.93 9.80 1.23
CA PRO A 108 -10.52 9.84 2.56
C PRO A 108 -10.46 11.28 3.10
N THR A 109 -11.37 11.61 4.00
CA THR A 109 -11.39 12.91 4.67
C THR A 109 -11.52 12.74 6.18
N THR A 110 -10.73 13.47 6.95
CA THR A 110 -10.80 13.55 8.41
C THR A 110 -11.16 14.98 8.78
N ASP A 111 -12.24 15.20 9.53
CA ASP A 111 -12.68 16.55 9.95
C ASP A 111 -12.85 17.57 8.81
N GLY A 112 -13.09 17.08 7.58
CA GLY A 112 -13.21 17.87 6.37
C GLY A 112 -11.91 18.06 5.58
N ASP A 113 -10.77 17.67 6.13
CA ASP A 113 -9.47 17.71 5.47
C ASP A 113 -9.23 16.42 4.69
N SER A 114 -8.69 16.55 3.47
CA SER A 114 -8.34 15.40 2.62
C SER A 114 -7.10 14.70 3.13
N GLU A 115 -7.19 13.39 3.26
CA GLU A 115 -6.10 12.52 3.69
C GLU A 115 -5.31 12.00 2.51
N THR A 116 -4.03 11.74 2.74
CA THR A 116 -3.14 11.20 1.71
C THR A 116 -3.52 9.76 1.36
N THR A 117 -3.55 9.46 0.07
CA THR A 117 -3.88 8.12 -0.41
C THR A 117 -2.70 7.44 -1.06
N TYR A 118 -2.69 6.10 -1.02
CA TYR A 118 -1.65 5.29 -1.63
C TYR A 118 -2.30 4.18 -2.46
N GLY A 119 -1.79 3.97 -3.66
CA GLY A 119 -2.36 2.96 -4.55
C GLY A 119 -1.49 2.65 -5.75
N CYS A 120 -1.90 1.62 -6.47
CA CYS A 120 -1.25 1.13 -7.69
C CYS A 120 -2.29 0.37 -8.53
N VAL A 121 -1.93 0.03 -9.76
CA VAL A 121 -2.65 -0.97 -10.56
C VAL A 121 -1.66 -2.08 -10.90
N ALA A 122 -1.90 -3.28 -10.36
CA ALA A 122 -1.13 -4.46 -10.72
C ALA A 122 -1.58 -5.00 -12.09
N SER A 123 -0.62 -5.16 -13.01
CA SER A 123 -0.79 -5.80 -14.32
C SER A 123 -0.81 -7.34 -14.25
N ASP A 124 -0.37 -7.90 -13.11
CA ASP A 124 -0.26 -9.33 -12.81
C ASP A 124 -1.34 -9.83 -11.85
N ASN A 125 -2.28 -8.97 -11.43
CA ASN A 125 -3.40 -9.34 -10.57
C ASN A 125 -4.74 -9.05 -11.25
N CYS A 126 -5.45 -10.11 -11.64
CA CYS A 126 -6.82 -10.07 -12.14
C CYS A 126 -7.86 -10.64 -11.17
N ASN A 127 -7.44 -11.17 -10.02
CA ASN A 127 -8.27 -12.03 -9.18
C ASN A 127 -9.06 -11.26 -8.13
N TYR A 128 -8.47 -10.22 -7.56
CA TYR A 128 -9.05 -9.47 -6.47
C TYR A 128 -8.60 -8.02 -6.47
N GLU A 129 -9.41 -7.18 -5.85
CA GLU A 129 -9.06 -5.81 -5.49
C GLU A 129 -8.75 -5.75 -3.99
N VAL A 130 -7.73 -5.01 -3.58
CA VAL A 130 -7.32 -4.90 -2.17
C VAL A 130 -7.53 -3.47 -1.70
N HIS A 131 -8.30 -3.30 -0.64
CA HIS A 131 -8.49 -2.01 0.04
C HIS A 131 -7.97 -2.11 1.46
N VAL A 132 -7.09 -1.19 1.85
CA VAL A 132 -6.52 -1.11 3.19
C VAL A 132 -7.03 0.15 3.86
N ILE A 133 -7.71 0.00 4.99
CA ILE A 133 -8.26 1.11 5.77
C ILE A 133 -7.60 1.10 7.14
N GLY A 134 -6.93 2.18 7.48
CA GLY A 134 -6.31 2.38 8.79
C GLY A 134 -7.13 3.31 9.66
N ASN A 135 -7.37 2.90 10.91
CA ASN A 135 -7.91 3.78 11.94
C ASN A 135 -6.97 3.84 13.14
N TYR A 136 -6.51 5.02 13.52
CA TYR A 136 -5.68 5.18 14.71
C TYR A 136 -6.45 4.81 15.98
N GLU A 137 -7.60 5.45 16.21
CA GLU A 137 -8.48 5.18 17.34
C GLU A 137 -9.94 5.48 16.97
N SER A 138 -10.88 4.73 17.54
CA SER A 138 -12.31 5.00 17.37
C SER A 138 -12.76 6.16 18.25
N SER A 139 -13.62 7.05 17.73
CA SER A 139 -14.12 8.24 18.44
C SER A 139 -14.81 7.97 19.78
N ASN A 140 -15.43 6.80 19.94
CA ASN A 140 -16.14 6.40 21.16
C ASN A 140 -15.36 5.39 22.02
N GLY A 141 -14.08 5.14 21.71
CA GLY A 141 -13.22 4.27 22.49
C GLY A 141 -12.57 5.02 23.66
N THR A 142 -11.93 4.28 24.57
CA THR A 142 -11.06 4.87 25.59
C THR A 142 -9.61 4.48 25.32
N HIS A 143 -8.73 5.48 25.31
CA HIS A 143 -7.30 5.31 25.15
C HIS A 143 -6.57 6.16 26.19
N GLY A 144 -5.56 5.57 26.84
CA GLY A 144 -4.73 6.24 27.84
C GLY A 144 -3.75 5.29 28.52
N VAL A 145 -2.64 5.83 29.01
CA VAL A 145 -1.56 5.05 29.65
C VAL A 145 -2.01 4.37 30.96
N PHE A 146 -3.03 4.93 31.61
CA PHE A 146 -3.53 4.48 32.91
C PHE A 146 -5.02 4.09 32.90
N THR A 147 -5.62 3.98 31.72
CA THR A 147 -7.02 3.59 31.56
C THR A 147 -7.10 2.31 30.75
N ASP A 148 -8.08 1.47 31.06
CA ASP A 148 -8.35 0.31 30.22
C ASP A 148 -8.66 0.77 28.79
N ARG A 149 -8.04 0.09 27.82
CA ARG A 149 -8.28 0.34 26.41
C ARG A 149 -9.58 -0.32 26.01
N VAL A 150 -10.61 0.48 25.78
CA VAL A 150 -11.93 0.01 25.39
C VAL A 150 -12.16 0.34 23.93
N ALA A 151 -12.53 -0.69 23.16
CA ALA A 151 -12.87 -0.53 21.76
C ALA A 151 -14.14 0.31 21.59
N GLY A 152 -14.03 1.39 20.82
CA GLY A 152 -15.18 2.09 20.25
C GLY A 152 -15.50 1.55 18.85
N ASP A 153 -16.62 2.00 18.31
CA ASP A 153 -17.11 1.52 17.02
C ASP A 153 -16.46 2.29 15.85
N THR A 154 -16.21 1.58 14.75
CA THR A 154 -15.84 2.18 13.47
C THR A 154 -16.64 1.52 12.36
N ASP A 155 -17.48 2.32 11.69
CA ASP A 155 -18.33 1.86 10.61
C ASP A 155 -17.58 1.93 9.27
N VAL A 156 -17.59 0.83 8.53
CA VAL A 156 -17.07 0.74 7.17
C VAL A 156 -18.22 0.38 6.26
N ILE A 157 -18.53 1.27 5.32
CA ILE A 157 -19.59 1.08 4.33
C ILE A 157 -18.93 0.82 2.98
N VAL A 158 -19.13 -0.37 2.43
CA VAL A 158 -18.62 -0.75 1.12
C VAL A 158 -19.76 -0.75 0.13
N SER A 159 -19.67 0.11 -0.88
CA SER A 159 -20.67 0.24 -1.92
C SER A 159 -20.06 0.37 -3.32
N VAL A 160 -20.83 -0.02 -4.32
CA VAL A 160 -20.47 0.07 -5.74
C VAL A 160 -21.67 0.56 -6.55
N SER A 161 -21.41 1.35 -7.60
CA SER A 161 -22.44 1.81 -8.54
C SER A 161 -22.71 0.77 -9.64
N GLY A 162 -22.90 -0.49 -9.27
CA GLY A 162 -23.02 -1.62 -10.20
C GLY A 162 -22.68 -2.97 -9.54
N GLU A 163 -22.13 -3.91 -10.30
CA GLU A 163 -21.49 -5.10 -9.74
C GLU A 163 -19.98 -4.86 -9.62
N SER A 164 -19.40 -5.31 -8.51
CA SER A 164 -17.95 -5.28 -8.34
C SER A 164 -17.30 -6.17 -9.41
N PRO A 165 -16.39 -5.65 -10.25
CA PRO A 165 -15.79 -6.43 -11.33
C PRO A 165 -14.86 -7.54 -10.79
N ARG A 166 -14.45 -7.44 -9.54
CA ARG A 166 -13.61 -8.42 -8.84
C ARG A 166 -14.07 -8.58 -7.38
N PRO A 167 -13.86 -9.74 -6.75
CA PRO A 167 -13.95 -9.88 -5.31
C PRO A 167 -13.01 -8.91 -4.58
N LEU A 168 -13.49 -8.35 -3.48
CA LEU A 168 -12.74 -7.43 -2.63
C LEU A 168 -12.05 -8.19 -1.48
N ILE A 169 -10.79 -7.87 -1.24
CA ILE A 169 -10.08 -8.16 0.01
C ILE A 169 -10.00 -6.86 0.80
N LEU A 170 -10.59 -6.87 2.00
CA LEU A 170 -10.59 -5.71 2.89
C LEU A 170 -9.60 -5.94 4.02
N VAL A 171 -8.62 -5.06 4.17
CA VAL A 171 -7.67 -5.06 5.27
C VAL A 171 -8.00 -3.90 6.19
N LEU A 172 -8.45 -4.21 7.41
CA LEU A 172 -8.79 -3.21 8.41
C LEU A 172 -7.69 -3.21 9.46
N THR A 173 -6.96 -2.10 9.56
CA THR A 173 -5.86 -1.95 10.49
C THR A 173 -6.16 -0.91 11.56
N SER A 174 -5.80 -1.19 12.81
CA SER A 174 -5.89 -0.19 13.88
C SER A 174 -4.66 -0.11 14.78
N TYR A 175 -4.50 1.05 15.41
CA TYR A 175 -3.49 1.24 16.46
C TYR A 175 -4.07 0.90 17.83
N GLU A 176 -5.19 1.52 18.21
CA GLU A 176 -5.95 1.18 19.41
C GLU A 176 -7.01 0.09 19.13
N PRO A 177 -7.59 -0.55 20.18
CA PRO A 177 -8.71 -1.47 20.01
C PRO A 177 -9.91 -0.80 19.32
N VAL A 178 -10.47 -1.45 18.31
CA VAL A 178 -11.61 -0.96 17.53
C VAL A 178 -12.61 -2.09 17.30
N ARG A 179 -13.90 -1.78 17.42
CA ARG A 179 -15.00 -2.65 16.99
C ARG A 179 -15.42 -2.25 15.58
N TRP A 180 -14.95 -3.00 14.59
CA TRP A 180 -15.29 -2.80 13.19
C TRP A 180 -16.73 -3.25 12.89
N ARG A 181 -17.53 -2.37 12.30
CA ARG A 181 -18.90 -2.66 11.83
C ARG A 181 -18.93 -2.51 10.32
N LEU A 182 -19.03 -3.63 9.62
CA LEU A 182 -18.99 -3.66 8.17
C LEU A 182 -20.40 -3.73 7.59
N SER A 183 -20.75 -2.74 6.75
CA SER A 183 -21.99 -2.71 5.97
C SER A 183 -21.66 -2.82 4.49
N VAL A 184 -22.18 -3.85 3.83
CA VAL A 184 -21.86 -4.17 2.43
C VAL A 184 -23.13 -4.09 1.59
N THR A 185 -23.13 -3.24 0.56
CA THR A 185 -24.31 -3.12 -0.33
C THR A 185 -24.39 -4.29 -1.31
N SER A 186 -25.59 -4.54 -1.84
CA SER A 186 -25.79 -5.50 -2.93
C SER A 186 -24.88 -5.19 -4.11
N GLY A 187 -24.30 -6.21 -4.74
CA GLY A 187 -23.37 -6.08 -5.86
C GLY A 187 -21.89 -6.11 -5.46
N VAL A 188 -21.56 -6.03 -4.18
CA VAL A 188 -20.20 -6.24 -3.67
C VAL A 188 -20.01 -7.70 -3.28
N THR A 189 -18.91 -8.31 -3.73
CA THR A 189 -18.46 -9.63 -3.24
C THR A 189 -17.18 -9.44 -2.44
N ILE A 190 -17.20 -9.84 -1.17
CA ILE A 190 -16.00 -9.85 -0.31
C ILE A 190 -15.43 -11.27 -0.29
N ASP A 191 -14.18 -11.43 -0.73
CA ASP A 191 -13.47 -12.71 -0.60
C ASP A 191 -13.01 -12.93 0.84
N ARG A 192 -12.36 -11.91 1.42
CA ARG A 192 -11.77 -11.97 2.77
C ARG A 192 -11.77 -10.61 3.46
N VAL A 193 -11.88 -10.65 4.79
CA VAL A 193 -11.60 -9.52 5.68
C VAL A 193 -10.42 -9.89 6.57
N ILE A 194 -9.38 -9.06 6.58
CA ILE A 194 -8.17 -9.24 7.37
C ILE A 194 -8.13 -8.13 8.42
N LEU A 195 -8.04 -8.51 9.69
CA LEU A 195 -7.92 -7.57 10.80
C LEU A 195 -6.47 -7.53 11.29
N VAL A 196 -5.91 -6.33 11.37
CA VAL A 196 -4.54 -6.09 11.85
C VAL A 196 -4.60 -5.07 12.99
N MET A 197 -4.00 -5.38 14.14
CA MET A 197 -3.88 -4.41 15.23
C MET A 197 -2.42 -4.31 15.62
N SER A 198 -1.88 -3.09 15.55
CA SER A 198 -0.44 -2.85 15.71
C SER A 198 0.04 -2.83 17.18
N GLN A 199 -0.89 -2.79 18.14
CA GLN A 199 -0.62 -3.00 19.57
C GLN A 199 -1.07 -4.41 20.01
N ASP A 200 -0.42 -5.48 19.55
CA ASP A 200 -0.59 -6.88 19.99
C ASP A 200 -1.64 -7.18 21.09
N VAL A 201 -2.93 -7.24 20.75
CA VAL A 201 -3.95 -8.07 21.44
C VAL A 201 -5.12 -8.33 20.47
N ILE A 202 -4.93 -9.17 19.46
CA ILE A 202 -6.08 -9.71 18.71
C ILE A 202 -6.87 -10.62 19.68
N ARG A 203 -7.97 -10.12 20.25
CA ARG A 203 -9.03 -10.98 20.77
C ARG A 203 -10.06 -11.13 19.67
N ALA A 204 -9.97 -12.23 18.91
CA ALA A 204 -11.05 -12.64 18.04
C ALA A 204 -12.32 -12.83 18.88
N ILE A 205 -13.38 -12.10 18.55
CA ILE A 205 -14.73 -12.38 19.05
C ILE A 205 -15.36 -13.33 18.04
N TYR A 206 -15.65 -14.55 18.48
CA TYR A 206 -16.40 -15.57 17.75
C TYR A 206 -17.89 -15.22 17.68
#